data_AF-A0A920RAR5-F1
#
_entry.id   AF-A0A920RAR5-F1
#
_cell.length_a   1.000
_cell.length_b   1.000
_cell.length_c   1.000
_cell.angle_alpha   90.00
_cell.angle_beta   90.00
_cell.angle_gamma   90.00
#
_symmetry.space_group_name_H-M   'P 1'
#
loop_
_entity.id
_entity.type
_entity.pdbx_description
1 polymer ?
#
loop_
_entity_poly.entity_id
_entity_poly.type
_entity_poly.pdbx_seq_one_letter_code
_entity_poly.pdbx_strand_id
1 'polypeptide(L)'
;MTLDLDDISIELDLTPNRGDCLGILGLAREVGVLARKNVTEPKPVMVDTTIKDKLPITITAKDGCPRYLGRVIKNINLNSSSPLWMQEKLRRSGLRVLIQSLM
;
A
#
# COMPACT_ATOMS: atom_id res chain seq x y z
N MET A 1 21.99 6.29 5.64
CA MET A 1 20.99 5.38 5.03
C MET A 1 21.55 4.94 3.70
N THR A 2 21.97 3.68 3.59
CA THR A 2 22.45 3.07 2.36
C THR A 2 21.25 2.72 1.45
N LEU A 3 21.43 2.78 0.13
CA LEU A 3 20.36 2.57 -0.86
C LEU A 3 19.93 1.11 -1.03
N ASP A 4 20.56 0.18 -0.31
CA ASP A 4 20.26 -1.25 -0.30
C ASP A 4 20.07 -1.81 -1.72
N LEU A 5 21.09 -1.61 -2.56
CA LEU A 5 21.07 -1.87 -4.00
C LEU A 5 21.29 -3.35 -4.34
N ASP A 6 21.77 -4.14 -3.40
CA ASP A 6 21.89 -5.60 -3.53
C ASP A 6 20.53 -6.24 -3.23
N ASP A 7 19.56 -5.96 -4.11
CA ASP A 7 18.18 -6.44 -4.04
C ASP A 7 17.70 -6.89 -5.42
N ILE A 8 16.71 -7.79 -5.45
CA ILE A 8 16.24 -8.46 -6.68
C ILE A 8 14.76 -8.16 -6.88
N SER A 9 14.40 -7.71 -8.08
CA SER A 9 13.00 -7.60 -8.49
C SER A 9 12.55 -8.92 -9.14
N ILE A 10 11.47 -9.50 -8.62
CA ILE A 10 10.89 -10.76 -9.11
C ILE A 10 9.52 -10.44 -9.69
N GLU A 11 9.33 -10.76 -10.97
CA GLU A 11 8.03 -10.68 -11.64
C GLU A 11 7.35 -12.04 -11.62
N LEU A 12 6.07 -12.07 -11.25
CA LEU A 12 5.29 -13.30 -11.09
C LEU A 12 4.11 -13.27 -12.05
N ASP A 13 3.96 -14.34 -12.84
CA ASP A 13 2.75 -14.58 -13.61
C ASP A 13 1.74 -15.34 -12.75
N LEU A 14 0.68 -14.65 -12.32
CA LEU A 14 -0.33 -15.19 -11.41
C LEU A 14 -1.59 -15.57 -12.18
N THR A 15 -2.05 -16.79 -11.97
CA THR A 15 -3.34 -17.24 -12.47
C THR A 15 -4.50 -16.57 -11.71
N PRO A 16 -5.69 -16.40 -12.33
CA PRO A 16 -6.81 -15.66 -11.73
C PRO A 16 -7.29 -16.15 -10.35
N ASN A 17 -7.02 -17.42 -10.01
CA ASN A 17 -7.39 -18.02 -8.73
C ASN A 17 -6.48 -17.59 -7.55
N ARG A 18 -5.39 -16.85 -7.79
CA ARG A 18 -4.44 -16.40 -6.74
C ARG A 18 -4.45 -14.89 -6.52
N GLY A 19 -5.65 -14.28 -6.52
CA GLY A 19 -5.82 -12.85 -6.24
C GLY A 19 -5.31 -12.41 -4.86
N ASP A 20 -5.19 -13.35 -3.92
CA ASP A 20 -4.57 -13.14 -2.61
C ASP A 20 -3.09 -12.74 -2.71
N CYS A 21 -2.39 -13.18 -3.77
CA CYS A 21 -0.95 -12.93 -3.97
C CYS A 21 -0.64 -11.65 -4.77
N LEU A 22 -1.64 -10.82 -5.10
CA LEU A 22 -1.44 -9.54 -5.79
C LEU A 22 -0.83 -8.42 -4.92
N GLY A 23 -0.51 -8.73 -3.66
CA GLY A 23 0.19 -7.82 -2.76
C GLY A 23 1.26 -8.55 -1.94
N ILE A 24 2.24 -7.78 -1.44
CA ILE A 24 3.38 -8.31 -0.68
C ILE A 24 2.95 -9.12 0.55
N LEU A 25 1.89 -8.71 1.24
CA LEU A 25 1.41 -9.43 2.43
C LEU A 25 0.92 -10.85 2.09
N GLY A 26 0.15 -11.00 1.01
CA GLY A 26 -0.34 -12.31 0.59
C GLY A 26 0.77 -13.20 0.06
N LEU A 27 1.68 -12.63 -0.74
CA LEU A 27 2.86 -13.34 -1.21
C LEU A 27 3.76 -13.79 -0.05
N ALA A 28 4.00 -12.93 0.94
CA ALA A 28 4.78 -13.27 2.12
C ALA A 28 4.13 -14.39 2.94
N ARG A 29 2.79 -14.42 3.04
CA ARG A 29 2.04 -15.52 3.67
C ARG A 29 2.26 -16.84 2.93
N GLU A 30 2.18 -16.84 1.60
CA GLU A 30 2.42 -18.05 0.81
C GLU A 30 3.85 -18.58 0.99
N VAL A 31 4.84 -17.69 0.87
CA VAL A 31 6.26 -18.04 1.08
C VAL A 31 6.50 -18.53 2.51
N GLY A 32 5.86 -17.91 3.49
CA GLY A 32 5.95 -18.32 4.90
C GLY A 32 5.45 -19.74 5.13
N VAL A 33 4.33 -20.13 4.51
CA VAL A 33 3.81 -21.50 4.55
C VAL A 33 4.80 -22.48 3.92
N LEU A 34 5.29 -22.18 2.71
CA LEU A 34 6.25 -23.03 1.99
C LEU A 34 7.56 -23.21 2.78
N ALA A 35 8.07 -22.13 3.36
CA ALA A 35 9.29 -22.12 4.16
C ALA A 35 9.09 -22.63 5.60
N ARG A 36 7.84 -22.90 6.01
CA ARG A 36 7.45 -23.24 7.40
C ARG A 36 7.95 -22.21 8.42
N LYS A 37 7.83 -20.93 8.08
CA LYS A 37 8.24 -19.79 8.93
C LYS A 37 7.07 -18.88 9.23
N ASN A 38 7.08 -18.31 10.43
CA ASN A 38 6.15 -17.26 10.81
C ASN A 38 6.39 -16.01 9.97
N VAL A 39 5.31 -15.37 9.54
CA VAL A 39 5.35 -14.13 8.76
C VAL A 39 5.15 -12.96 9.70
N THR A 40 6.06 -11.98 9.62
CA THR A 40 5.95 -10.74 10.39
C THR A 40 5.06 -9.76 9.64
N GLU A 41 3.86 -9.51 10.16
CA GLU A 41 2.94 -8.55 9.57
C GLU A 41 3.23 -7.12 10.05
N PRO A 42 3.07 -6.10 9.19
CA PRO A 42 3.17 -4.70 9.62
C PRO A 42 2.03 -4.39 10.61
N LYS A 43 2.38 -3.80 11.75
CA LYS A 43 1.38 -3.41 12.76
C LYS A 43 0.57 -2.20 12.25
N PRO A 44 -0.76 -2.31 12.13
CA PRO A 44 -1.56 -1.16 11.76
C PRO A 44 -1.50 -0.11 12.87
N VAL A 45 -1.19 1.13 12.51
CA VAL A 45 -1.24 2.26 13.44
C VAL A 45 -2.66 2.81 13.41
N MET A 46 -3.37 2.68 14.51
CA MET A 46 -4.67 3.34 14.68
C MET A 46 -4.43 4.84 14.85
N VAL A 47 -5.09 5.63 14.02
CA VAL A 47 -4.97 7.10 14.04
C VAL A 47 -6.31 7.68 14.44
N ASP A 48 -6.37 8.24 15.65
CA ASP A 48 -7.56 8.89 16.19
C ASP A 48 -7.95 10.12 15.36
N THR A 49 -9.24 10.45 15.40
CA THR A 49 -9.77 11.63 14.74
C THR A 49 -9.48 12.88 15.56
N THR A 50 -8.76 13.84 14.97
CA THR A 50 -8.50 15.15 15.57
C THR A 50 -9.44 16.25 15.07
N ILE A 51 -10.18 15.99 13.98
CA ILE A 51 -11.15 16.90 13.36
C ILE A 51 -12.52 16.23 13.26
N LYS A 52 -13.59 17.04 13.24
CA LYS A 52 -14.98 16.56 13.15
C LYS A 52 -15.55 16.58 11.73
N ASP A 53 -14.80 17.11 10.77
CA ASP A 53 -15.23 17.25 9.38
C ASP A 53 -15.62 15.90 8.75
N LYS A 54 -16.75 15.89 8.05
CA LYS A 54 -17.27 14.75 7.32
C LYS A 54 -17.90 15.20 6.01
N LEU A 55 -17.89 14.33 5.02
CA LEU A 55 -18.61 14.51 3.77
C LEU A 55 -19.77 13.51 3.73
N PRO A 56 -20.99 13.93 3.35
CA PRO A 56 -22.09 12.99 3.16
C PRO A 56 -21.77 12.08 1.98
N ILE A 57 -21.79 10.76 2.22
CA ILE A 57 -21.57 9.75 1.19
C ILE A 57 -22.82 8.88 1.11
N THR A 58 -23.37 8.75 -0.09
CA THR A 58 -24.54 7.91 -0.38
C THR A 58 -24.14 6.86 -1.41
N ILE A 59 -24.33 5.58 -1.08
CA ILE A 59 -24.10 4.46 -2.01
C ILE A 59 -25.45 4.04 -2.58
N THR A 60 -25.68 4.34 -3.85
CA THR A 60 -26.94 4.01 -4.55
C THR A 60 -26.94 2.59 -5.11
N ALA A 61 -25.80 2.08 -5.57
CA ALA A 61 -25.62 0.72 -6.10
C ALA A 61 -24.96 -0.20 -5.06
N LYS A 62 -25.73 -0.65 -4.06
CA LYS A 62 -25.20 -1.43 -2.92
C LYS A 62 -24.59 -2.78 -3.33
N ASP A 63 -25.13 -3.43 -4.35
CA ASP A 63 -24.63 -4.73 -4.82
C ASP A 63 -23.26 -4.61 -5.51
N GLY A 64 -23.00 -3.49 -6.19
CA GLY A 64 -21.72 -3.22 -6.86
C GLY A 64 -20.65 -2.64 -5.93
N CYS A 65 -21.04 -2.08 -4.79
CA CYS A 65 -20.13 -1.50 -3.81
C CYS A 65 -20.61 -1.85 -2.39
N PRO A 66 -20.32 -3.06 -1.90
CA PRO A 66 -20.78 -3.50 -0.58
C PRO A 66 -20.11 -2.74 0.57
N ARG A 67 -18.97 -2.07 0.30
CA ARG A 67 -18.23 -1.29 1.31
C ARG A 67 -17.51 -0.11 0.65
N TYR A 68 -17.74 1.09 1.18
CA TYR A 68 -17.01 2.31 0.84
C TYR A 68 -16.55 2.99 2.14
N LEU A 69 -15.29 3.41 2.20
CA LEU A 69 -14.71 4.09 3.37
C LEU A 69 -14.18 5.46 2.94
N GLY A 70 -14.68 6.52 3.55
CA GLY A 70 -14.21 7.89 3.35
C GLY A 70 -13.50 8.43 4.60
N ARG A 71 -12.42 9.19 4.41
CA ARG A 71 -11.72 9.88 5.51
C ARG A 71 -11.31 11.27 5.04
N VAL A 72 -11.68 12.30 5.80
CA VAL A 72 -11.24 13.68 5.56
C VAL A 72 -9.89 13.89 6.24
N ILE A 73 -8.92 14.41 5.48
CA ILE A 73 -7.60 14.83 5.98
C ILE A 73 -7.42 16.27 5.53
N LYS A 74 -7.12 17.17 6.48
CA LYS A 74 -6.93 18.60 6.23
C LYS A 74 -5.48 19.02 6.44
N ASN A 75 -5.14 20.17 5.88
CA ASN A 75 -3.83 20.83 6.03
C ASN A 75 -2.67 19.96 5.50
N ILE A 76 -2.87 19.29 4.37
CA ILE A 76 -1.82 18.53 3.68
C ILE A 76 -0.95 19.50 2.88
N ASN A 77 0.37 19.37 3.00
CA ASN A 77 1.30 20.05 2.11
C ASN A 77 1.45 19.26 0.81
N LEU A 78 0.94 19.80 -0.30
CA LEU A 78 1.04 19.15 -1.62
C LEU A 78 2.46 19.20 -2.22
N ASN A 79 3.34 20.05 -1.69
CA ASN A 79 4.73 20.18 -2.15
C ASN A 79 5.69 19.23 -1.42
N SER A 80 5.21 18.41 -0.48
CA SER A 80 6.07 17.45 0.21
C SER A 80 6.46 16.31 -0.73
N SER A 81 7.72 15.89 -0.70
CA SER A 81 8.20 14.73 -1.45
C SER A 81 7.99 13.42 -0.67
N SER A 82 7.75 12.33 -1.39
CA SER A 82 7.69 10.99 -0.78
C SER A 82 9.07 10.63 -0.19
N PRO A 83 9.16 10.02 1.00
CA PRO A 83 10.45 9.58 1.54
C PRO A 83 11.16 8.58 0.62
N LEU A 84 12.50 8.64 0.55
CA LEU A 84 13.30 7.83 -0.37
C LEU A 84 13.01 6.32 -0.29
N TRP A 85 12.86 5.77 0.92
CA TRP A 85 12.55 4.35 1.11
C TRP A 85 11.22 3.92 0.47
N MET A 86 10.24 4.84 0.41
CA MET A 86 8.94 4.59 -0.19
C MET A 86 9.03 4.67 -1.71
N GLN A 87 9.78 5.66 -2.21
CA GLN A 87 10.06 5.81 -3.63
C GLN A 87 10.73 4.55 -4.21
N GLU A 88 11.76 4.04 -3.53
CA GLU A 88 12.46 2.84 -3.97
C GLU A 88 11.60 1.58 -3.95
N LYS A 89 10.75 1.40 -2.93
CA LYS A 89 9.81 0.27 -2.89
C LYS A 89 8.79 0.32 -4.03
N LEU A 90 8.27 1.51 -4.34
CA LEU A 90 7.37 1.70 -5.49
C LEU A 90 8.08 1.39 -6.81
N ARG A 91 9.29 1.93 -6.99
CA ARG A 91 10.11 1.70 -8.20
C ARG A 91 10.41 0.22 -8.42
N ARG A 92 10.79 -0.51 -7.36
CA ARG A 92 11.05 -1.97 -7.40
C ARG A 92 9.78 -2.81 -7.65
N SER A 93 8.60 -2.25 -7.38
CA SER A 93 7.31 -2.87 -7.70
C SER A 93 6.80 -2.51 -9.11
N GLY A 94 7.64 -1.92 -9.96
CA GLY A 94 7.28 -1.50 -11.32
C GLY A 94 6.44 -0.22 -11.39
N LEU A 95 6.28 0.51 -10.27
CA LEU A 95 5.46 1.72 -10.21
C LEU A 95 6.33 2.98 -10.34
N ARG A 96 5.87 3.93 -11.17
CA ARG A 96 6.50 5.25 -11.27
C ARG A 96 6.08 6.12 -10.09
N VAL A 97 7.06 6.71 -9.41
CA VAL A 97 6.84 7.72 -8.37
C VAL A 97 6.46 9.05 -9.03
N LEU A 98 5.32 9.63 -8.63
CA LEU A 98 4.85 10.91 -9.16
C LEU A 98 5.18 12.09 -8.25
N ILE A 99 5.13 11.89 -6.93
CA ILE A 99 5.36 12.93 -5.92
C ILE A 99 6.81 12.80 -5.40
N GLN A 100 7.75 13.14 -6.28
CA GLN A 100 9.18 13.29 -5.97
C GLN A 100 9.53 14.77 -5.98
N SER A 101 10.60 15.16 -5.26
CA SER A 101 11.08 16.55 -5.29
C SER A 101 11.33 16.96 -6.74
N LEU A 102 10.67 18.02 -7.21
CA LEU A 102 11.14 18.72 -8.41
C LEU A 102 12.54 19.23 -8.06
N MET A 103 13.53 18.71 -8.76
CA MET A 103 14.78 19.42 -8.99
C MET A 103 14.58 20.32 -10.20
#